data_AF-A0A925EN04-F1
#
_entry.id   AF-A0A925EN04-F1
#
_cell.length_a   1.000
_cell.length_b   1.000
_cell.length_c   1.000
_cell.angle_alpha   90.00
_cell.angle_beta   90.00
_cell.angle_gamma   90.00
#
_symmetry.space_group_name_H-M   'P 1'
#
loop_
_entity.id
_entity.type
_entity.pdbx_description
1 polymer ?
#
loop_
_entity_poly.entity_id
_entity_poly.type
_entity_poly.pdbx_seq_one_letter_code
_entity_poly.pdbx_strand_id
1 'polypeptide(L)'
;MKKVLVALSLGLAVVSNPAQAATFNEVESNDTLGTAQSLGSLDTANAVNASRIGDSSADYYSFSLNAGDTVTFETATPGSVGDTVIAFYGLGQNLLALNDDGPVFPASALSFTVASAGTYYLGVGDFGDINYDGNGTITSLTGDVFAGGGDSYSYTLNIGIVPQTVPEPTSMTGMLLLGLGGIATRYKKRRNH
;
A
#
# COMPACT_ATOMS: atom_id res chain seq x y z
N MET A 1 -20.97 -39.05 48.17
CA MET A 1 -20.49 -37.66 48.00
C MET A 1 -20.12 -37.47 46.53
N LYS A 2 -20.89 -36.70 45.75
CA LYS A 2 -20.64 -36.45 44.33
C LYS A 2 -19.61 -35.31 44.19
N LYS A 3 -18.47 -35.57 43.54
CA LYS A 3 -17.44 -34.56 43.24
C LYS A 3 -17.88 -33.76 42.02
N VAL A 4 -18.09 -32.45 42.17
CA VAL A 4 -18.32 -31.52 41.07
C VAL A 4 -16.95 -31.07 40.56
N LEU A 5 -16.65 -31.33 39.29
CA LEU A 5 -15.51 -30.74 38.60
C LEU A 5 -15.92 -29.34 38.11
N VAL A 6 -15.27 -28.30 38.62
CA VAL A 6 -15.37 -26.94 38.07
C VAL A 6 -14.29 -26.82 37.01
N ALA A 7 -14.68 -26.74 35.74
CA ALA A 7 -13.77 -26.41 34.66
C ALA A 7 -13.55 -24.90 34.65
N LEU A 8 -12.33 -24.47 34.96
CA LEU A 8 -11.91 -23.07 34.85
C LEU A 8 -11.44 -22.84 33.41
N SER A 9 -12.29 -22.25 32.57
CA SER A 9 -11.89 -21.82 31.23
C SER A 9 -11.02 -20.58 31.34
N LEU A 10 -9.71 -20.69 31.06
CA LEU A 10 -8.86 -19.53 30.81
C LEU A 10 -9.27 -18.92 29.47
N GLY A 11 -9.96 -17.78 29.51
CA GLY A 11 -10.12 -16.92 28.34
C GLY A 11 -8.76 -16.31 28.03
N LEU A 12 -8.15 -16.72 26.91
CA LEU A 12 -6.98 -16.05 26.36
C LEU A 12 -7.46 -14.73 25.76
N ALA A 13 -7.36 -13.64 26.51
CA ALA A 13 -7.53 -12.31 25.95
C ALA A 13 -6.34 -12.03 25.03
N VAL A 14 -6.56 -12.12 23.72
CA VAL A 14 -5.62 -11.58 22.74
C VAL A 14 -5.73 -10.07 22.87
N VAL A 15 -4.79 -9.48 23.62
CA VAL A 15 -4.59 -8.04 23.59
C VAL A 15 -3.97 -7.76 22.22
N SER A 16 -4.76 -7.27 21.27
CA SER A 16 -4.22 -6.70 20.05
C SER A 16 -3.47 -5.44 20.46
N ASN A 17 -2.14 -5.50 20.54
CA ASN A 17 -1.36 -4.27 20.48
C ASN A 17 -1.81 -3.53 19.22
N PRO A 18 -2.10 -2.22 19.27
CA PRO A 18 -2.19 -1.46 18.03
C PRO A 18 -0.86 -1.69 17.30
N ALA A 19 -0.92 -2.15 16.05
CA ALA A 19 0.27 -2.37 15.25
C ALA A 19 1.07 -1.05 15.24
N GLN A 20 2.22 -1.04 15.90
CA GLN A 20 3.09 0.13 15.89
C GLN A 20 3.67 0.23 14.49
N ALA A 21 3.54 1.40 13.87
CA ALA A 21 4.03 1.61 12.52
C ALA A 21 5.51 1.24 12.43
N ALA A 22 5.85 0.37 11.47
CA ALA A 22 7.25 0.06 11.21
C ALA A 22 7.96 1.35 10.79
N THR A 23 9.08 1.67 11.44
CA THR A 23 9.83 2.89 11.17
C THR A 23 11.20 2.53 10.60
N PHE A 24 11.51 3.10 9.45
CA PHE A 24 12.79 2.96 8.76
C PHE A 24 13.53 4.30 8.84
N ASN A 25 14.85 4.22 8.73
CA ASN A 25 15.67 5.38 8.42
C ASN A 25 16.22 5.17 7.01
N GLU A 26 16.31 6.26 6.26
CA GLU A 26 16.96 6.22 4.96
C GLU A 26 18.42 5.73 5.07
N VAL A 27 18.94 5.19 3.98
CA VAL A 27 20.34 4.81 3.84
C VAL A 27 20.80 5.19 2.44
N GLU A 28 21.81 6.05 2.39
CA GLU A 28 22.46 6.45 1.14
C GLU A 28 23.48 5.42 0.63
N SER A 29 23.72 5.31 -0.68
CA SER A 29 23.03 6.04 -1.77
C SER A 29 21.74 5.33 -2.18
N ASN A 30 20.64 6.08 -2.29
CA ASN A 30 19.37 5.60 -2.85
C ASN A 30 18.84 6.50 -3.99
N ASP A 31 19.73 7.25 -4.62
CA ASP A 31 19.46 8.36 -5.56
C ASP A 31 18.79 8.00 -6.90
N THR A 32 18.57 6.72 -7.16
CA THR A 32 18.02 6.25 -8.44
C THR A 32 17.09 5.06 -8.24
N LEU A 33 16.21 4.82 -9.21
CA LEU A 33 15.38 3.61 -9.25
C LEU A 33 16.19 2.29 -9.22
N GLY A 34 17.46 2.32 -9.63
CA GLY A 34 18.36 1.16 -9.60
C GLY A 34 19.08 0.96 -8.25
N THR A 35 19.17 2.01 -7.43
CA THR A 35 19.78 2.01 -6.10
C THR A 35 18.77 2.11 -4.97
N ALA A 36 17.47 2.10 -5.31
CA ALA A 36 16.37 2.25 -4.37
C ALA A 36 16.52 1.38 -3.12
N GLN A 37 16.40 2.00 -1.94
CA GLN A 37 16.47 1.32 -0.66
C GLN A 37 15.29 0.36 -0.51
N SER A 38 15.58 -0.93 -0.32
CA SER A 38 14.55 -1.94 -0.08
C SER A 38 14.00 -1.84 1.33
N LEU A 39 12.70 -1.55 1.45
CA LEU A 39 11.94 -1.61 2.70
C LEU A 39 11.31 -3.00 2.93
N GLY A 40 11.40 -3.90 1.94
CA GLY A 40 10.88 -5.27 2.02
C GLY A 40 9.36 -5.34 1.94
N SER A 41 8.76 -6.13 2.83
CA SER A 41 7.31 -6.19 3.02
C SER A 41 6.90 -5.19 4.09
N LEU A 42 5.87 -4.42 3.80
CA LEU A 42 5.36 -3.36 4.67
C LEU A 42 4.11 -3.82 5.43
N ASP A 43 3.92 -3.27 6.63
CA ASP A 43 2.69 -3.44 7.40
C ASP A 43 1.62 -2.42 6.95
N THR A 44 0.46 -2.37 7.62
CA THR A 44 -0.61 -1.43 7.29
C THR A 44 -0.24 0.04 7.54
N ALA A 45 0.77 0.30 8.37
CA ALA A 45 1.28 1.64 8.65
C ALA A 45 2.80 1.59 8.80
N ASN A 46 3.50 2.48 8.11
CA ASN A 46 4.96 2.54 8.10
C ASN A 46 5.41 4.00 7.98
N ALA A 47 6.65 4.27 8.36
CA ALA A 47 7.27 5.58 8.20
C ALA A 47 8.74 5.43 7.81
N VAL A 48 9.25 6.37 7.02
CA VAL A 48 10.67 6.54 6.74
C VAL A 48 11.09 7.93 7.23
N ASN A 49 12.15 8.00 8.03
CA ASN A 49 12.83 9.26 8.33
C ASN A 49 13.94 9.46 7.29
N ALA A 50 13.89 10.59 6.59
CA ALA A 50 14.74 10.87 5.44
C ALA A 50 15.24 12.33 5.39
N SER A 51 16.26 12.58 4.57
CA SER A 51 17.07 13.78 4.60
C SER A 51 17.89 13.96 3.33
N ARG A 52 17.43 14.93 2.54
CA ARG A 52 18.10 15.47 1.35
C ARG A 52 19.07 16.60 1.70
N ILE A 53 19.75 16.47 2.84
CA ILE A 53 20.70 17.48 3.33
C ILE A 53 22.11 16.99 3.02
N GLY A 54 22.83 17.74 2.19
CA GLY A 54 24.16 17.36 1.72
C GLY A 54 24.14 16.46 0.48
N ASP A 55 22.97 15.92 0.14
CA ASP A 55 22.63 15.34 -1.16
C ASP A 55 21.23 15.82 -1.55
N SER A 56 21.07 16.46 -2.70
CA SER A 56 19.77 16.93 -3.20
C SER A 56 19.28 16.12 -4.40
N SER A 57 19.81 14.91 -4.59
CA SER A 57 19.16 13.86 -5.37
C SER A 57 17.78 13.51 -4.79
N ALA A 58 16.94 12.85 -5.58
CA ALA A 58 15.68 12.30 -5.08
C ALA A 58 15.91 10.94 -4.43
N ASP A 59 15.20 10.64 -3.36
CA ASP A 59 15.39 9.41 -2.61
C ASP A 59 14.44 8.33 -3.12
N TYR A 60 14.95 7.14 -3.40
CA TYR A 60 14.15 6.04 -3.90
C TYR A 60 14.01 4.89 -2.91
N TYR A 61 12.79 4.38 -2.81
CA TYR A 61 12.42 3.25 -1.97
C TYR A 61 11.76 2.15 -2.80
N SER A 62 11.99 0.89 -2.43
CA SER A 62 11.31 -0.26 -3.04
C SER A 62 10.65 -1.15 -2.00
N PHE A 63 9.49 -1.67 -2.32
CA PHE A 63 8.70 -2.53 -1.41
C PHE A 63 7.77 -3.47 -2.19
N SER A 64 7.34 -4.54 -1.54
CA SER A 64 6.42 -5.52 -2.14
C SER A 64 4.97 -5.21 -1.80
N LEU A 65 4.10 -5.22 -2.80
CA LEU A 65 2.64 -5.06 -2.65
C LEU A 65 1.89 -6.24 -3.26
N ASN A 66 0.70 -6.53 -2.76
CA ASN A 66 -0.20 -7.54 -3.31
C ASN A 66 -1.20 -6.93 -4.29
N ALA A 67 -1.74 -7.77 -5.17
CA ALA A 67 -2.78 -7.33 -6.10
C ALA A 67 -4.00 -6.79 -5.32
N GLY A 68 -4.35 -5.56 -5.65
CA GLY A 68 -5.46 -4.79 -5.12
C GLY A 68 -5.13 -3.96 -3.88
N ASP A 69 -3.96 -4.09 -3.25
CA ASP A 69 -3.63 -3.25 -2.11
C ASP A 69 -3.83 -1.76 -2.46
N THR A 70 -4.48 -1.00 -1.59
CA THR A 70 -4.54 0.46 -1.73
C THR A 70 -3.45 1.04 -0.85
N VAL A 71 -2.51 1.74 -1.48
CA VAL A 71 -1.42 2.42 -0.81
C VAL A 71 -1.72 3.91 -0.71
N THR A 72 -1.27 4.51 0.39
CA THR A 72 -1.25 5.96 0.60
C THR A 72 0.15 6.38 1.00
N PHE A 73 0.67 7.40 0.35
CA PHE A 73 1.94 8.03 0.65
C PHE A 73 1.66 9.47 1.07
N GLU A 74 2.32 9.93 2.12
CA GLU A 74 2.24 11.32 2.58
C GLU A 74 3.62 11.73 3.09
N THR A 75 4.14 12.86 2.62
CA THR A 75 5.36 13.44 3.19
C THR A 75 4.99 14.44 4.28
N ALA A 76 5.97 14.77 5.13
CA ALA A 76 5.91 15.95 5.97
C ALA A 76 7.31 16.56 6.11
N THR A 77 7.41 17.87 5.98
CA THR A 77 8.67 18.65 6.01
C THR A 77 8.69 19.62 7.21
N PRO A 78 8.60 19.13 8.46
CA PRO A 78 8.43 20.00 9.63
C PRO A 78 9.61 20.96 9.80
N GLY A 79 9.32 22.26 9.69
CA GLY A 79 10.32 23.33 9.86
C GLY A 79 11.22 23.57 8.65
N SER A 80 10.89 22.99 7.48
CA SER A 80 11.61 23.17 6.23
C SER A 80 10.74 23.86 5.16
N VAL A 81 11.40 24.42 4.14
CA VAL A 81 10.77 24.96 2.92
C VAL A 81 10.61 23.92 1.81
N GLY A 82 11.07 22.67 2.03
CA GLY A 82 11.09 21.63 1.01
C GLY A 82 9.73 21.33 0.41
N ASP A 83 9.62 21.44 -0.91
CA ASP A 83 8.40 21.29 -1.69
C ASP A 83 8.37 19.91 -2.31
N THR A 84 7.97 18.92 -1.50
CA THR A 84 8.14 17.52 -1.86
C THR A 84 7.26 17.13 -3.03
N VAL A 85 7.74 16.17 -3.82
CA VAL A 85 6.99 15.51 -4.89
C VAL A 85 7.10 14.01 -4.69
N ILE A 86 5.97 13.31 -4.83
CA ILE A 86 5.91 11.85 -4.80
C ILE A 86 5.73 11.33 -6.22
N ALA A 87 6.64 10.45 -6.64
CA ALA A 87 6.54 9.69 -7.89
C ALA A 87 6.41 8.19 -7.57
N PHE A 88 5.31 7.56 -7.97
CA PHE A 88 5.04 6.14 -7.73
C PHE A 88 5.18 5.33 -9.01
N TYR A 89 5.98 4.26 -8.95
CA TYR A 89 6.35 3.45 -10.10
C TYR A 89 5.96 1.99 -9.92
N GLY A 90 5.54 1.38 -11.03
CA GLY A 90 5.15 -0.02 -11.12
C GLY A 90 6.25 -0.92 -11.68
N LEU A 91 5.82 -2.11 -12.11
CA LEU A 91 6.66 -3.09 -12.78
C LEU A 91 7.33 -2.47 -14.02
N GLY A 92 8.64 -2.75 -14.17
CA GLY A 92 9.44 -2.19 -15.26
C GLY A 92 9.75 -0.70 -15.10
N GLN A 93 9.65 -0.14 -13.90
CA GLN A 93 9.98 1.27 -13.60
C GLN A 93 9.13 2.27 -14.41
N ASN A 94 7.87 1.91 -14.67
CA ASN A 94 6.91 2.81 -15.30
C ASN A 94 6.23 3.68 -14.26
N LEU A 95 6.16 4.99 -14.52
CA LEU A 95 5.44 5.94 -13.68
C LEU A 95 3.94 5.62 -13.71
N LEU A 96 3.37 5.36 -12.54
CA LEU A 96 1.95 5.08 -12.36
C LEU A 96 1.18 6.33 -11.93
N ALA A 97 1.80 7.13 -11.07
CA ALA A 97 1.22 8.36 -10.55
C ALA A 97 2.33 9.29 -10.06
N LEU A 98 2.08 10.59 -10.13
CA LEU A 98 2.94 11.64 -9.59
C LEU A 98 2.05 12.70 -8.95
N ASN A 99 2.44 13.22 -7.79
CA ASN A 99 1.75 14.33 -7.15
C ASN A 99 2.73 15.16 -6.30
N ASP A 100 2.63 16.48 -6.40
CA ASP A 100 3.39 17.50 -5.67
C ASP A 100 2.57 18.14 -4.52
N ASP A 101 1.25 18.07 -4.61
CA ASP A 101 0.36 18.65 -3.59
C ASP A 101 -0.08 17.65 -2.50
N GLY A 102 -0.33 18.17 -1.31
CA GLY A 102 -0.86 17.41 -0.18
C GLY A 102 -1.80 18.24 0.68
N PRO A 103 -2.39 17.64 1.74
CA PRO A 103 -3.34 18.34 2.61
C PRO A 103 -2.70 19.49 3.40
N VAL A 104 -1.37 19.46 3.59
CA VAL A 104 -0.59 20.49 4.27
C VAL A 104 0.54 20.92 3.35
N PHE A 105 0.46 22.12 2.79
CA PHE A 105 1.53 22.70 1.98
C PHE A 105 2.82 22.89 2.82
N PRO A 106 4.02 22.62 2.28
CA PRO A 106 4.36 22.15 0.92
C PRO A 106 4.60 20.63 0.83
N ALA A 107 3.90 19.84 1.65
CA ALA A 107 4.01 18.39 1.61
C ALA A 107 3.11 17.78 0.53
N SER A 108 3.48 16.59 0.07
CA SER A 108 2.81 15.80 -0.96
C SER A 108 2.01 14.66 -0.38
N ALA A 109 0.92 14.27 -1.03
CA ALA A 109 0.19 13.04 -0.73
C ALA A 109 -0.29 12.31 -1.98
N LEU A 110 -0.27 10.97 -2.00
CA LEU A 110 -0.68 10.18 -3.15
C LEU A 110 -1.41 8.90 -2.70
N SER A 111 -2.52 8.54 -3.33
CA SER A 111 -3.19 7.25 -3.11
C SER A 111 -3.35 6.49 -4.42
N PHE A 112 -3.09 5.18 -4.37
CA PHE A 112 -3.12 4.31 -5.54
C PHE A 112 -3.55 2.89 -5.18
N THR A 113 -4.39 2.26 -6.01
CA THR A 113 -4.74 0.84 -5.88
C THR A 113 -3.97 0.01 -6.90
N VAL A 114 -3.10 -0.89 -6.42
CA VAL A 114 -2.25 -1.69 -7.33
C VAL A 114 -3.03 -2.82 -8.00
N ALA A 115 -2.85 -3.00 -9.30
CA ALA A 115 -3.60 -4.01 -10.06
C ALA A 115 -2.97 -5.42 -10.01
N SER A 116 -1.70 -5.54 -9.62
CA SER A 116 -0.94 -6.79 -9.66
C SER A 116 0.02 -6.86 -8.49
N ALA A 117 0.33 -8.07 -8.04
CA ALA A 117 1.35 -8.25 -7.01
C ALA A 117 2.74 -8.05 -7.63
N GLY A 118 3.67 -7.47 -6.86
CA GLY A 118 5.04 -7.28 -7.33
C GLY A 118 5.83 -6.30 -6.47
N THR A 119 7.04 -5.99 -6.94
CA THR A 119 7.89 -4.94 -6.38
C THR A 119 7.55 -3.61 -7.05
N TYR A 120 7.26 -2.63 -6.21
CA TYR A 120 6.95 -1.26 -6.59
C TYR A 120 8.05 -0.33 -6.07
N TYR A 121 8.13 0.87 -6.66
CA TYR A 121 9.11 1.88 -6.29
C TYR A 121 8.41 3.20 -6.00
N LEU A 122 8.97 3.94 -5.07
CA LEU A 122 8.55 5.29 -4.73
C LEU A 122 9.78 6.18 -4.79
N GLY A 123 9.71 7.27 -5.55
CA GLY A 123 10.68 8.37 -5.48
C GLY A 123 10.08 9.53 -4.71
N VAL A 124 10.87 10.13 -3.82
CA VAL A 124 10.55 11.41 -3.18
C VAL A 124 11.58 12.44 -3.61
N GLY A 125 11.12 13.42 -4.36
CA GLY A 125 11.93 14.52 -4.90
C GLY A 125 11.38 15.87 -4.46
N ASP A 126 11.91 16.94 -5.04
CA ASP A 126 11.46 18.31 -4.84
C ASP A 126 10.75 18.79 -6.10
N PHE A 127 9.85 19.75 -5.99
CA PHE A 127 9.15 20.33 -7.13
C PHE A 127 10.12 20.89 -8.16
N GLY A 128 11.22 21.51 -7.70
CA GLY A 128 12.29 22.00 -8.56
C GLY A 128 13.05 20.91 -9.32
N ASP A 129 12.94 19.65 -8.90
CA ASP A 129 13.64 18.52 -9.52
C ASP A 129 12.89 17.89 -10.69
N ILE A 130 11.60 18.19 -10.88
CA ILE A 130 10.80 17.48 -11.88
C ILE A 130 11.31 17.79 -13.29
N ASN A 131 11.60 16.74 -14.06
CA ASN A 131 12.03 16.85 -15.43
C ASN A 131 10.85 17.05 -16.39
N TYR A 132 10.33 18.28 -16.41
CA TYR A 132 9.34 18.72 -17.39
C TYR A 132 9.96 18.96 -18.76
N ASP A 133 9.20 18.70 -19.82
CA ASP A 133 9.46 19.30 -21.12
C ASP A 133 9.27 20.81 -20.99
N GLY A 134 9.78 21.60 -21.94
CA GLY A 134 9.62 23.06 -21.93
C GLY A 134 8.16 23.54 -21.98
N ASN A 135 7.19 22.63 -21.93
CA ASN A 135 5.75 22.85 -21.93
C ASN A 135 5.05 22.33 -20.65
N GLY A 136 5.79 21.89 -19.63
CA GLY A 136 5.24 21.43 -18.34
C GLY A 136 4.71 19.99 -18.36
N THR A 137 5.07 19.19 -19.35
CA THR A 137 4.71 17.76 -19.43
C THR A 137 5.88 16.92 -18.99
N ILE A 138 5.66 15.84 -18.21
CA ILE A 138 6.74 14.92 -17.86
C ILE A 138 7.35 14.33 -19.13
N THR A 139 8.67 14.44 -19.27
CA THR A 139 9.43 14.07 -20.49
C THR A 139 9.43 12.57 -20.79
N SER A 140 9.33 11.72 -19.76
CA SER A 140 9.29 10.26 -19.89
C SER A 140 8.39 9.64 -18.82
N LEU A 141 7.50 8.72 -19.23
CA LEU A 141 6.70 7.91 -18.31
C LEU A 141 7.43 6.63 -17.86
N THR A 142 8.66 6.43 -18.32
CA THR A 142 9.50 5.29 -17.96
C THR A 142 10.84 5.80 -17.44
N GLY A 143 11.28 5.24 -16.32
CA GLY A 143 12.52 5.64 -15.66
C GLY A 143 12.34 6.86 -14.77
N ASP A 144 13.48 7.47 -14.43
CA ASP A 144 13.59 8.56 -13.46
C ASP A 144 12.92 9.85 -13.97
N VAL A 145 12.07 10.46 -13.13
CA VAL A 145 11.40 11.74 -13.41
C VAL A 145 12.07 12.94 -12.72
N PHE A 146 13.04 12.70 -11.84
CA PHE A 146 13.77 13.73 -11.11
C PHE A 146 15.13 13.98 -11.77
N ALA A 147 15.43 15.24 -12.08
CA ALA A 147 16.71 15.67 -12.64
C ALA A 147 17.76 15.98 -11.56
N GLY A 148 17.34 16.02 -10.28
CA GLY A 148 18.13 16.46 -9.13
C GLY A 148 18.37 17.97 -9.09
N GLY A 149 18.89 18.46 -7.97
CA GLY A 149 19.29 19.87 -7.81
C GLY A 149 18.29 20.78 -7.09
N GLY A 150 17.28 20.21 -6.44
CA GLY A 150 16.24 20.88 -5.66
C GLY A 150 16.70 21.27 -4.27
N ASP A 151 15.75 21.71 -3.45
CA ASP A 151 16.02 22.20 -2.10
C ASP A 151 16.55 21.11 -1.16
N SER A 152 17.38 21.51 -0.20
CA SER A 152 17.90 20.61 0.84
C SER A 152 17.01 20.62 2.08
N TYR A 153 16.49 19.46 2.48
CA TYR A 153 15.60 19.34 3.62
C TYR A 153 15.50 17.93 4.18
N SER A 154 15.08 17.83 5.44
CA SER A 154 14.61 16.56 6.02
C SER A 154 13.10 16.43 5.88
N TYR A 155 12.63 15.21 5.72
CA TYR A 155 11.21 14.88 5.65
C TYR A 155 10.92 13.54 6.32
N THR A 156 9.67 13.32 6.67
CA THR A 156 9.15 11.99 6.98
C THR A 156 8.25 11.53 5.85
N LEU A 157 8.39 10.29 5.42
CA LEU A 157 7.47 9.63 4.50
C LEU A 157 6.60 8.65 5.26
N ASN A 158 5.30 8.89 5.28
CA ASN A 158 4.30 8.01 5.85
C ASN A 158 3.72 7.12 4.75
N ILE A 159 3.69 5.81 5.00
CA ILE A 159 3.19 4.80 4.06
C ILE A 159 2.07 4.00 4.74
N GLY A 160 0.86 4.17 4.23
CA GLY A 160 -0.32 3.40 4.63
C GLY A 160 -0.64 2.33 3.60
N ILE A 161 -1.02 1.15 4.07
CA ILE A 161 -1.51 0.05 3.23
C ILE A 161 -2.84 -0.43 3.76
N VAL A 162 -3.85 -0.38 2.91
CA VAL A 162 -5.14 -1.04 3.11
C VAL A 162 -5.17 -2.25 2.19
N PRO A 163 -4.96 -3.47 2.72
CA PRO A 163 -5.06 -4.67 1.91
C PRO A 163 -6.47 -4.82 1.32
N GLN A 164 -6.59 -5.42 0.13
CA GLN A 164 -7.94 -5.81 -0.31
C GLN A 164 -8.53 -6.76 0.70
N THR A 165 -9.70 -6.41 1.19
CA THR A 165 -10.56 -7.40 1.81
C THR A 165 -11.23 -8.16 0.67
N VAL A 166 -10.74 -9.37 0.40
CA VAL A 166 -11.59 -10.32 -0.32
C VAL A 166 -12.76 -10.57 0.60
N PRO A 167 -14.01 -10.19 0.24
CA PRO A 167 -15.14 -10.53 1.06
C PRO A 167 -15.16 -12.06 1.15
N GLU A 168 -15.02 -12.59 2.38
CA GLU A 168 -15.29 -13.98 2.66
C GLU A 168 -16.61 -14.32 1.96
N PRO A 169 -16.66 -15.29 1.04
CA PRO A 169 -17.92 -15.70 0.45
C PRO A 169 -18.78 -16.15 1.61
N THR A 170 -19.76 -15.33 1.97
CA THR A 170 -20.71 -15.65 3.02
C THR A 170 -21.44 -16.92 2.55
N SER A 171 -21.04 -18.08 3.07
CA SER A 171 -21.80 -19.33 3.06
C SER A 171 -21.75 -20.25 1.80
N MET A 172 -20.59 -20.80 1.40
CA MET A 172 -20.61 -22.11 0.69
C MET A 172 -21.04 -23.27 1.62
N THR A 173 -20.98 -23.08 2.95
CA THR A 173 -21.63 -23.98 3.92
C THR A 173 -23.16 -23.87 3.90
N GLY A 174 -23.72 -22.77 3.36
CA GLY A 174 -25.17 -22.56 3.22
C GLY A 174 -25.77 -23.03 1.89
N MET A 175 -24.97 -23.16 0.83
CA MET A 175 -25.46 -23.62 -0.48
C MET A 175 -25.39 -25.15 -0.71
N LEU A 176 -25.00 -25.96 0.28
CA LEU A 176 -25.04 -27.43 0.19
C LEU A 176 -26.31 -28.06 0.82
N LEU A 177 -27.24 -27.28 1.37
CA LEU A 177 -28.41 -27.81 2.09
C LEU A 177 -29.76 -27.73 1.34
N LEU A 178 -29.81 -27.30 0.07
CA LEU A 178 -31.05 -27.28 -0.72
C LEU A 178 -31.08 -28.30 -1.89
N GLY A 179 -30.12 -29.22 -1.95
CA GLY A 179 -29.90 -30.12 -3.09
C GLY A 179 -30.38 -31.57 -2.97
N LEU A 180 -31.18 -31.96 -1.97
CA LEU A 180 -31.70 -33.34 -1.85
C LEU A 180 -33.19 -33.34 -1.47
N GLY A 181 -34.07 -33.17 -2.45
CA GLY A 181 -35.51 -33.18 -2.23
C GLY A 181 -36.34 -33.41 -3.49
N GLY A 182 -35.91 -34.33 -4.36
CA GLY A 182 -36.64 -34.71 -5.57
C GLY A 182 -36.91 -36.21 -5.63
N ILE A 183 -37.78 -36.74 -4.75
CA ILE A 183 -38.35 -38.08 -4.96
C ILE A 183 -39.65 -37.93 -5.75
N ALA A 184 -39.64 -38.51 -6.95
CA ALA A 184 -40.75 -38.57 -7.88
C ALA A 184 -41.84 -39.55 -7.42
N THR A 185 -43.10 -39.15 -7.53
CA THR A 185 -44.23 -40.10 -7.57
C THR A 185 -45.10 -39.81 -8.78
N ARG A 186 -44.91 -40.60 -9.85
CA ARG A 186 -45.85 -40.71 -10.98
C ARG A 186 -47.10 -41.44 -10.49
N TYR A 187 -48.23 -40.75 -10.34
CA TYR A 187 -49.52 -41.42 -10.18
C TYR A 187 -50.19 -41.56 -11.55
N LYS A 188 -50.16 -42.79 -12.11
CA LYS A 188 -50.75 -43.13 -13.40
C LYS A 188 -52.27 -43.28 -13.24
N LYS A 189 -53.03 -42.33 -13.78
CA LYS A 189 -54.48 -42.40 -13.96
C LYS A 189 -54.84 -43.67 -14.76
N ARG A 190 -55.59 -44.59 -14.16
CA ARG A 190 -56.37 -45.60 -14.89
C ARG A 190 -57.85 -45.34 -14.66
N ARG A 191 -58.56 -45.11 -15.77
CA ARG A 191 -60.02 -45.06 -15.87
C ARG A 191 -60.45 -46.24 -16.75
N ASN A 192 -61.67 -46.73 -16.50
CA ASN A 192 -62.48 -47.73 -17.24
C ASN A 192 -62.41 -49.15 -16.62
N HIS A 193 -63.52 -49.83 -16.30
CA HIS A 193 -64.91 -49.73 -16.77
C HIS A 193 -65.90 -49.63 -15.60
#